data_AF-A0A6N8HQA9-F1
#
_entry.id   AF-A0A6N8HQA9-F1
#
_cell.length_a   1.000
_cell.length_b   1.000
_cell.length_c   1.000
_cell.angle_alpha   90.00
_cell.angle_beta   90.00
_cell.angle_gamma   90.00
#
_symmetry.space_group_name_H-M   'P 1'
#
loop_
_entity.id
_entity.type
_entity.pdbx_description
1 polymer ?
#
loop_
_entity_poly.entity_id
_entity_poly.type
_entity_poly.pdbx_seq_one_letter_code
_entity_poly.pdbx_strand_id
1 'polypeptide(L)'
;MKKLAIGIMSLFLVVTGCVPNMNQEEEVVEKEDEPKEEPSIVTSYQLNEENYRTILPYKTSAARGVITDQVANRVDIDEMEEGLKRLSKSHFDPEKYFFREGQYLSNVKTLIDQLNPDKDPFDDKEDVSLKAKADYQKENPRYLSHILEQNFLKKNEDNTVEVVGVSIALALKSVYHFTVDGHQYSKKLDKKKALQAGKEDAQAILEELRKNEELQNVPIMIALYQEEDQASPVPGNYEAVTYAEPPGRMVGDWEQVKEENILFPSKEAEEKYFDDYQMMKRFGEGIAEFFPNYVGYVGKGFYIDENLKQLNIEIPIEFYGKGESVGFTQYVYGLVKETFGTQYDLQIEVTSENRTESLIYRKAGEDEPNVYITN
;
A
#
# COMPACT_ATOMS: atom_id res chain seq x y z
N MET A 1 -8.42 -93.85 -19.18
CA MET A 1 -9.13 -94.21 -17.93
C MET A 1 -9.59 -92.93 -17.25
N LYS A 2 -10.90 -92.85 -16.95
CA LYS A 2 -11.60 -92.02 -15.92
C LYS A 2 -11.22 -90.52 -15.84
N LYS A 3 -11.99 -89.60 -16.46
CA LYS A 3 -13.24 -88.95 -15.99
C LYS A 3 -13.09 -88.12 -14.69
N LEU A 4 -13.26 -86.81 -14.80
CA LEU A 4 -14.19 -85.91 -14.04
C LEU A 4 -13.83 -84.45 -14.44
N ALA A 5 -14.67 -83.70 -15.15
CA ALA A 5 -15.82 -82.91 -14.65
C ALA A 5 -15.38 -81.89 -13.59
N ILE A 6 -15.48 -80.57 -13.81
CA ILE A 6 -16.70 -79.73 -13.65
C ILE A 6 -16.30 -78.34 -14.21
N GLY A 7 -17.07 -77.62 -15.02
CA GLY A 7 -18.52 -77.58 -15.11
C GLY A 7 -19.00 -76.21 -14.62
N ILE A 8 -19.17 -75.30 -15.59
CA ILE A 8 -19.69 -73.94 -15.47
C ILE A 8 -21.09 -73.95 -14.81
N MET A 9 -21.46 -72.78 -14.28
CA MET A 9 -22.83 -72.23 -14.25
C MET A 9 -23.59 -72.29 -12.92
N SER A 10 -23.62 -71.10 -12.30
CA SER A 10 -24.84 -70.40 -11.89
C SER A 10 -25.74 -71.03 -10.84
N LEU A 11 -25.78 -70.40 -9.65
CA LEU A 11 -27.04 -70.20 -8.96
C LEU A 11 -27.11 -68.80 -8.35
N PHE A 12 -28.05 -68.03 -8.86
CA PHE A 12 -28.55 -66.76 -8.33
C PHE A 12 -29.08 -66.96 -6.91
N LEU A 13 -28.71 -66.06 -5.98
CA LEU A 13 -29.67 -65.52 -5.03
C LEU A 13 -29.23 -64.13 -4.54
N VAL A 14 -30.02 -63.17 -4.99
CA VAL A 14 -30.04 -61.77 -4.60
C VAL A 14 -30.39 -61.67 -3.13
N VAL A 15 -29.57 -60.97 -2.34
CA VAL A 15 -30.05 -60.22 -1.18
C VAL A 15 -29.64 -58.77 -1.38
N THR A 16 -30.64 -57.97 -1.73
CA THR A 16 -30.62 -56.52 -1.72
C THR A 16 -30.36 -56.01 -0.30
N GLY A 17 -29.29 -55.22 -0.14
CA GLY A 17 -29.09 -54.35 1.02
C GLY A 17 -28.39 -53.09 0.54
N CYS A 18 -29.16 -52.02 0.31
CA CYS A 18 -28.64 -50.70 0.01
C CYS A 18 -27.85 -50.15 1.20
N VAL A 19 -26.60 -49.73 0.98
CA VAL A 19 -25.93 -48.71 1.78
C VAL A 19 -25.33 -47.70 0.78
N PRO A 20 -25.51 -46.38 0.98
CA PRO A 20 -25.16 -45.38 -0.03
C PRO A 20 -23.65 -45.31 -0.24
N ASN A 21 -23.29 -45.33 -1.51
CA ASN A 21 -21.96 -45.28 -2.09
C ASN A 21 -21.32 -43.89 -1.88
N MET A 22 -20.14 -43.83 -1.29
CA MET A 22 -19.23 -42.70 -1.41
C MET A 22 -17.81 -43.24 -1.55
N ASN A 23 -17.13 -42.75 -2.58
CA ASN A 23 -15.74 -42.96 -2.98
C ASN A 23 -15.51 -44.15 -3.94
N GLN A 24 -15.87 -43.94 -5.19
CA GLN A 24 -15.09 -44.48 -6.30
C GLN A 24 -14.07 -43.40 -6.70
N GLU A 25 -12.80 -43.71 -6.51
CA GLU A 25 -11.69 -43.10 -7.25
C GLU A 25 -11.90 -43.43 -8.73
N GLU A 26 -12.18 -42.43 -9.55
CA GLU A 26 -12.03 -42.53 -11.01
C GLU A 26 -10.68 -41.92 -11.38
N GLU A 27 -9.75 -42.77 -11.84
CA GLU A 27 -8.59 -42.36 -12.61
C GLU A 27 -9.06 -41.57 -13.85
N VAL A 28 -8.74 -40.28 -13.90
CA VAL A 28 -8.96 -39.46 -15.11
C VAL A 28 -7.71 -39.55 -15.97
N VAL A 29 -7.88 -40.20 -17.11
CA VAL A 29 -6.93 -40.25 -18.22
C VAL A 29 -6.54 -38.83 -18.65
N GLU A 30 -5.23 -38.56 -18.67
CA GLU A 30 -4.63 -37.36 -19.25
C GLU A 30 -5.08 -37.18 -20.70
N LYS A 31 -5.69 -36.03 -20.97
CA LYS A 31 -5.65 -35.39 -22.29
C LYS A 31 -5.13 -33.98 -22.09
N GLU A 32 -3.94 -33.76 -22.63
CA GLU A 32 -3.40 -32.44 -22.95
C GLU A 32 -4.35 -31.79 -23.97
N ASP A 33 -4.90 -30.62 -23.61
CA ASP A 33 -4.88 -29.39 -24.42
C ASP A 33 -5.88 -28.34 -23.86
N GLU A 34 -5.42 -27.09 -23.84
CA GLU A 34 -6.03 -25.80 -23.43
C GLU A 34 -5.76 -25.28 -22.00
N PRO A 35 -5.35 -24.00 -21.85
CA PRO A 35 -5.07 -23.39 -20.56
C PRO A 35 -6.40 -23.17 -19.84
N LYS A 36 -6.67 -23.96 -18.80
CA LYS A 36 -7.80 -23.70 -17.91
C LYS A 36 -7.52 -22.40 -17.16
N GLU A 37 -8.22 -21.34 -17.52
CA GLU A 37 -8.39 -20.21 -16.62
C GLU A 37 -8.92 -20.74 -15.28
N GLU A 38 -8.16 -20.52 -14.23
CA GLU A 38 -8.51 -21.02 -12.90
C GLU A 38 -9.83 -20.36 -12.45
N PRO A 39 -10.82 -21.13 -12.00
CA PRO A 39 -12.08 -20.59 -11.50
C PRO A 39 -11.77 -19.64 -10.32
N SER A 40 -12.16 -18.38 -10.49
CA SER A 40 -11.82 -17.31 -9.56
C SER A 40 -12.97 -17.02 -8.61
N ILE A 41 -12.69 -17.06 -7.29
CA ILE A 41 -13.68 -16.77 -6.24
C ILE A 41 -13.41 -15.37 -5.69
N VAL A 42 -14.44 -14.55 -5.54
CA VAL A 42 -14.33 -13.20 -4.96
C VAL A 42 -14.46 -13.28 -3.45
N THR A 43 -13.64 -12.52 -2.71
CA THR A 43 -13.80 -12.41 -1.25
C THR A 43 -15.17 -11.81 -0.91
N SER A 44 -15.89 -12.43 0.02
CA SER A 44 -17.27 -12.05 0.34
C SER A 44 -17.39 -10.79 1.19
N TYR A 45 -16.28 -10.34 1.81
CA TYR A 45 -16.27 -9.22 2.73
C TYR A 45 -15.29 -8.15 2.27
N GLN A 46 -15.79 -6.92 2.09
CA GLN A 46 -15.03 -5.77 1.60
C GLN A 46 -14.29 -5.02 2.72
N LEU A 47 -14.47 -5.40 3.99
CA LEU A 47 -14.04 -4.65 5.19
C LEU A 47 -14.74 -3.29 5.35
N ASN A 48 -14.65 -2.39 4.36
CA ASN A 48 -15.37 -1.12 4.26
C ASN A 48 -15.60 -0.75 2.78
N GLU A 49 -16.45 0.25 2.49
CA GLU A 49 -16.76 0.68 1.10
C GLU A 49 -15.53 1.19 0.32
N GLU A 50 -14.48 1.59 1.05
CA GLU A 50 -13.26 2.14 0.48
C GLU A 50 -12.24 1.10 0.03
N ASN A 51 -12.40 -0.15 0.45
CA ASN A 51 -11.49 -1.23 0.13
C ASN A 51 -11.95 -1.97 -1.12
N TYR A 52 -11.00 -2.37 -1.97
CA TYR A 52 -11.30 -3.28 -3.06
C TYR A 52 -11.38 -4.71 -2.55
N ARG A 53 -12.35 -5.47 -3.05
CA ARG A 53 -12.36 -6.92 -2.86
C ARG A 53 -11.22 -7.55 -3.65
N THR A 54 -10.66 -8.64 -3.12
CA THR A 54 -9.61 -9.40 -3.78
C THR A 54 -10.16 -10.67 -4.40
N ILE A 55 -9.43 -11.23 -5.36
CA ILE A 55 -9.79 -12.46 -6.06
C ILE A 55 -8.93 -13.62 -5.55
N LEU A 56 -9.55 -14.79 -5.39
CA LEU A 56 -8.92 -16.06 -5.01
C LEU A 56 -8.80 -17.01 -6.22
N PRO A 57 -7.73 -17.82 -6.32
CA PRO A 57 -6.64 -17.91 -5.34
C PRO A 57 -5.80 -16.64 -5.27
N TYR A 58 -5.34 -16.30 -4.07
CA TYR A 58 -4.58 -15.08 -3.84
C TYR A 58 -3.25 -15.16 -4.60
N LYS A 59 -3.00 -14.17 -5.46
CA LYS A 59 -1.73 -14.02 -6.19
C LYS A 59 -0.95 -12.86 -5.59
N THR A 60 0.21 -13.18 -5.04
CA THR A 60 1.17 -12.18 -4.57
C THR A 60 1.80 -11.47 -5.77
N SER A 61 2.36 -10.28 -5.54
CA SER A 61 3.08 -9.53 -6.58
C SER A 61 4.20 -10.35 -7.23
N ALA A 62 4.39 -10.17 -8.52
CA ALA A 62 5.56 -10.68 -9.24
C ALA A 62 6.88 -10.06 -8.74
N ALA A 63 6.82 -8.86 -8.13
CA ALA A 63 7.94 -8.16 -7.51
C ALA A 63 7.85 -8.17 -5.97
N ARG A 64 7.22 -9.20 -5.38
CA ARG A 64 7.01 -9.30 -3.93
C ARG A 64 8.31 -9.06 -3.15
N GLY A 65 8.25 -8.14 -2.19
CA GLY A 65 9.36 -7.83 -1.29
C GLY A 65 10.45 -6.93 -1.90
N VAL A 66 10.38 -6.58 -3.19
CA VAL A 66 11.36 -5.64 -3.77
C VAL A 66 11.26 -4.26 -3.10
N ILE A 67 10.05 -3.80 -2.78
CA ILE A 67 9.83 -2.48 -2.16
C ILE A 67 10.59 -2.33 -0.83
N THR A 68 10.67 -3.39 -0.01
CA THR A 68 11.33 -3.34 1.31
C THR A 68 12.84 -3.24 1.21
N ASP A 69 13.43 -3.57 0.06
CA ASP A 69 14.86 -3.40 -0.20
C ASP A 69 15.19 -2.00 -0.76
N GLN A 70 14.20 -1.25 -1.23
CA GLN A 70 14.40 -0.01 -2.00
C GLN A 70 13.91 1.25 -1.27
N VAL A 71 12.74 1.17 -0.64
CA VAL A 71 12.14 2.24 0.15
C VAL A 71 12.50 2.00 1.61
N ALA A 72 13.24 2.93 2.20
CA ALA A 72 13.83 2.74 3.52
C ALA A 72 12.81 2.91 4.66
N ASN A 73 11.82 3.79 4.48
CA ASN A 73 10.88 4.15 5.52
C ASN A 73 9.59 3.34 5.39
N ARG A 74 9.16 2.70 6.48
CA ARG A 74 7.96 1.84 6.46
C ARG A 74 6.68 2.64 6.19
N VAL A 75 6.57 3.85 6.74
CA VAL A 75 5.37 4.67 6.52
C VAL A 75 5.25 5.09 5.06
N ASP A 76 6.36 5.33 4.36
CA ASP A 76 6.35 5.59 2.91
C ASP A 76 5.84 4.39 2.11
N ILE A 77 6.21 3.16 2.50
CA ILE A 77 5.70 1.94 1.84
C ILE A 77 4.18 1.86 1.98
N ASP A 78 3.68 2.06 3.21
CA ASP A 78 2.24 1.99 3.48
C ASP A 78 1.47 3.06 2.69
N GLU A 79 1.97 4.32 2.66
CA GLU A 79 1.33 5.41 1.92
C GLU A 79 1.43 5.23 0.39
N MET A 80 2.53 4.68 -0.11
CA MET A 80 2.62 4.34 -1.52
C MET A 80 1.53 3.33 -1.92
N GLU A 81 1.35 2.27 -1.13
CA GLU A 81 0.37 1.23 -1.44
C GLU A 81 -1.07 1.73 -1.31
N GLU A 82 -1.41 2.37 -0.19
CA GLU A 82 -2.77 2.84 0.08
C GLU A 82 -3.12 4.11 -0.71
N GLY A 83 -2.16 5.02 -0.87
CA GLY A 83 -2.33 6.22 -1.68
C GLY A 83 -2.47 5.93 -3.17
N LEU A 84 -1.79 4.91 -3.71
CA LEU A 84 -2.02 4.49 -5.09
C LEU A 84 -3.46 3.98 -5.26
N LYS A 85 -3.94 3.12 -4.36
CA LYS A 85 -5.32 2.64 -4.37
C LYS A 85 -6.31 3.80 -4.25
N ARG A 86 -6.03 4.79 -3.38
CA ARG A 86 -6.85 5.99 -3.20
C ARG A 86 -6.99 6.76 -4.52
N LEU A 87 -5.89 7.01 -5.23
CA LEU A 87 -5.91 7.67 -6.54
C LEU A 87 -6.65 6.84 -7.59
N SER A 88 -6.45 5.52 -7.60
CA SER A 88 -7.10 4.60 -8.54
C SER A 88 -8.63 4.60 -8.47
N LYS A 89 -9.23 4.92 -7.31
CA LYS A 89 -10.70 4.95 -7.11
C LYS A 89 -11.43 5.91 -8.06
N SER A 90 -10.74 6.94 -8.54
CA SER A 90 -11.30 7.89 -9.51
C SER A 90 -11.72 7.24 -10.83
N HIS A 91 -11.09 6.11 -11.19
CA HIS A 91 -11.31 5.39 -12.45
C HIS A 91 -11.80 3.95 -12.21
N PHE A 92 -11.39 3.35 -11.10
CA PHE A 92 -11.71 1.97 -10.73
C PHE A 92 -12.56 1.96 -9.46
N ASP A 93 -13.88 2.08 -9.61
CA ASP A 93 -14.82 1.98 -8.49
C ASP A 93 -14.69 0.65 -7.70
N PRO A 94 -14.38 0.67 -6.39
CA PRO A 94 -14.26 -0.53 -5.54
C PRO A 94 -15.52 -1.41 -5.48
N GLU A 95 -16.70 -0.86 -5.77
CA GLU A 95 -17.94 -1.65 -5.85
C GLU A 95 -17.97 -2.51 -7.12
N LYS A 96 -17.35 -2.03 -8.21
CA LYS A 96 -17.41 -2.64 -9.54
C LYS A 96 -16.20 -3.51 -9.86
N TYR A 97 -15.02 -3.16 -9.34
CA TYR A 97 -13.76 -3.79 -9.69
C TYR A 97 -13.11 -4.48 -8.50
N PHE A 98 -12.16 -5.36 -8.80
CA PHE A 98 -11.41 -6.13 -7.81
C PHE A 98 -9.93 -5.78 -7.87
N PHE A 99 -9.25 -5.92 -6.75
CA PHE A 99 -7.82 -5.66 -6.62
C PHE A 99 -6.99 -6.94 -6.75
N ARG A 100 -5.84 -6.80 -7.41
CA ARG A 100 -4.74 -7.77 -7.40
C ARG A 100 -3.42 -7.02 -7.34
N GLU A 101 -2.47 -7.54 -6.55
CA GLU A 101 -1.08 -7.05 -6.56
C GLU A 101 -0.46 -7.16 -7.96
N GLY A 102 0.49 -6.30 -8.31
CA GLY A 102 1.09 -6.23 -9.65
C GLY A 102 1.66 -7.56 -10.15
N GLN A 103 1.27 -7.95 -11.36
CA GLN A 103 1.65 -9.21 -12.00
C GLN A 103 2.56 -9.03 -13.22
N TYR A 104 2.62 -7.82 -13.79
CA TYR A 104 3.22 -7.59 -15.11
C TYR A 104 4.68 -7.11 -15.06
N LEU A 105 5.10 -6.45 -13.97
CA LEU A 105 6.47 -6.02 -13.72
C LEU A 105 7.17 -6.95 -12.72
N SER A 106 7.82 -7.99 -13.22
CA SER A 106 8.65 -8.89 -12.39
C SER A 106 10.10 -8.42 -12.27
N ASN A 107 10.57 -7.60 -13.20
CA ASN A 107 11.95 -7.11 -13.34
C ASN A 107 12.17 -5.71 -12.71
N VAL A 108 11.40 -5.35 -11.68
CA VAL A 108 11.41 -4.00 -11.08
C VAL A 108 12.82 -3.52 -10.70
N LYS A 109 13.67 -4.37 -10.09
CA LYS A 109 15.06 -4.00 -9.75
C LYS A 109 15.88 -3.61 -10.98
N THR A 110 15.73 -4.36 -12.08
CA THR A 110 16.42 -4.07 -13.33
C THR A 110 15.95 -2.77 -13.96
N LEU A 111 14.64 -2.50 -13.94
CA LEU A 111 14.08 -1.23 -14.43
C LEU A 111 14.59 -0.04 -13.61
N ILE A 112 14.60 -0.17 -12.28
CA ILE A 112 15.16 0.87 -11.39
C ILE A 112 16.63 1.14 -11.71
N ASP A 113 17.43 0.11 -11.96
CA ASP A 113 18.83 0.27 -12.32
C ASP A 113 19.03 0.91 -13.70
N GLN A 114 18.18 0.58 -14.68
CA GLN A 114 18.24 1.13 -16.04
C GLN A 114 17.79 2.59 -16.14
N LEU A 115 16.82 2.99 -15.32
CA LEU A 115 16.23 4.33 -15.34
C LEU A 115 17.02 5.33 -14.47
N ASN A 116 17.86 4.82 -13.57
CA ASN A 116 18.80 5.64 -12.84
C ASN A 116 20.15 5.75 -13.57
N PRO A 117 20.99 6.74 -13.22
CA PRO A 117 22.36 6.79 -13.72
C PRO A 117 23.11 5.47 -13.52
N ASP A 118 23.93 5.13 -14.52
CA ASP A 118 24.82 3.97 -14.52
C ASP A 118 25.73 3.95 -13.28
N LYS A 119 26.27 2.77 -12.98
CA LYS A 119 27.22 2.60 -11.87
C LYS A 119 28.41 3.55 -11.98
N ASP A 120 28.93 3.94 -10.81
CA ASP A 120 30.05 4.85 -10.68
C ASP A 120 31.24 4.38 -11.56
N PRO A 121 31.74 5.21 -12.50
CA PRO A 121 32.89 4.86 -13.32
C PRO A 121 34.21 4.76 -12.52
N PHE A 122 34.15 5.02 -11.21
CA PHE A 122 35.25 4.94 -10.26
C PHE A 122 35.13 3.79 -9.25
N ASP A 123 34.05 2.99 -9.27
CA ASP A 123 33.80 1.93 -8.26
C ASP A 123 34.99 0.94 -8.16
N ASP A 124 35.63 0.64 -9.30
CA ASP A 124 36.78 -0.26 -9.39
C ASP A 124 38.16 0.44 -9.48
N LYS A 125 38.23 1.77 -9.24
CA LYS A 125 39.47 2.55 -9.37
C LYS A 125 40.02 2.98 -8.03
N GLU A 126 41.13 2.36 -7.62
CA GLU A 126 41.84 2.68 -6.37
C GLU A 126 42.52 4.06 -6.38
N ASP A 127 42.91 4.57 -7.56
CA ASP A 127 43.64 5.84 -7.68
C ASP A 127 42.76 7.11 -7.61
N VAL A 128 41.44 6.95 -7.43
CA VAL A 128 40.49 8.08 -7.38
C VAL A 128 40.20 8.44 -5.93
N SER A 129 40.41 9.71 -5.58
CA SER A 129 40.16 10.18 -4.21
C SER A 129 38.70 9.99 -3.79
N LEU A 130 38.47 9.68 -2.51
CA LEU A 130 37.15 9.58 -1.88
C LEU A 130 36.25 10.77 -2.21
N LYS A 131 36.82 11.99 -2.22
CA LYS A 131 36.09 13.22 -2.56
C LYS A 131 35.57 13.20 -4.00
N ALA A 132 36.41 12.83 -4.96
CA ALA A 132 36.01 12.81 -6.38
C ALA A 132 34.90 11.78 -6.65
N LYS A 133 34.99 10.59 -6.05
CA LYS A 133 33.93 9.57 -6.08
C LYS A 133 32.62 10.12 -5.50
N ALA A 134 32.68 10.72 -4.31
CA ALA A 134 31.50 11.29 -3.66
C ALA A 134 30.89 12.48 -4.42
N ASP A 135 31.70 13.32 -5.05
CA ASP A 135 31.23 14.45 -5.85
C ASP A 135 30.54 13.96 -7.14
N TYR A 136 31.06 12.92 -7.79
CA TYR A 136 30.40 12.29 -8.95
C TYR A 136 29.00 11.77 -8.62
N GLN A 137 28.85 11.05 -7.51
CA GLN A 137 27.56 10.57 -7.03
C GLN A 137 26.58 11.71 -6.75
N LYS A 138 27.06 12.80 -6.15
CA LYS A 138 26.22 13.99 -5.94
C LYS A 138 25.81 14.65 -7.24
N GLU A 139 26.66 14.66 -8.25
CA GLU A 139 26.36 15.26 -9.55
C GLU A 139 25.39 14.39 -10.38
N ASN A 140 25.38 13.07 -10.14
CA ASN A 140 24.56 12.08 -10.84
C ASN A 140 23.67 11.29 -9.86
N PRO A 141 22.74 11.97 -9.15
CA PRO A 141 21.93 11.31 -8.14
C PRO A 141 20.93 10.34 -8.78
N ARG A 142 20.66 9.24 -8.07
CA ARG A 142 19.56 8.33 -8.39
C ARG A 142 18.25 8.93 -7.87
N TYR A 143 17.30 9.20 -8.76
CA TYR A 143 16.00 9.79 -8.40
C TYR A 143 14.95 8.71 -8.13
N LEU A 144 14.84 7.71 -9.01
CA LEU A 144 13.87 6.63 -8.87
C LEU A 144 14.32 5.64 -7.80
N SER A 145 13.45 5.42 -6.83
CA SER A 145 13.64 4.48 -5.73
C SER A 145 12.94 3.16 -6.01
N HIS A 146 11.67 3.22 -6.42
CA HIS A 146 10.85 2.04 -6.58
C HIS A 146 9.73 2.23 -7.61
N ILE A 147 9.22 1.12 -8.14
CA ILE A 147 8.08 1.06 -9.05
C ILE A 147 7.07 0.08 -8.45
N LEU A 148 5.91 0.58 -8.04
CA LEU A 148 4.82 -0.22 -7.51
C LEU A 148 3.75 -0.39 -8.59
N GLU A 149 3.23 -1.62 -8.74
CA GLU A 149 2.16 -1.95 -9.67
C GLU A 149 0.95 -2.51 -8.91
N GLN A 150 -0.24 -2.04 -9.29
CA GLN A 150 -1.53 -2.53 -8.82
C GLN A 150 -2.44 -2.80 -10.03
N ASN A 151 -3.17 -3.91 -10.00
CA ASN A 151 -4.04 -4.31 -11.10
C ASN A 151 -5.51 -4.33 -10.65
N PHE A 152 -6.38 -3.86 -11.53
CA PHE A 152 -7.82 -3.82 -11.35
C PHE A 152 -8.49 -4.78 -12.32
N LEU A 153 -9.36 -5.61 -11.77
CA LEU A 153 -9.98 -6.72 -12.47
C LEU A 153 -11.49 -6.54 -12.54
N LYS A 154 -12.09 -7.09 -13.60
CA LYS A 154 -13.53 -7.27 -13.71
C LYS A 154 -13.84 -8.74 -13.86
N LYS A 155 -14.96 -9.17 -13.26
CA LYS A 155 -15.48 -10.53 -13.41
C LYS A 155 -16.43 -10.59 -14.60
N ASN A 156 -16.23 -11.57 -15.48
CA ASN A 156 -17.07 -11.85 -16.63
C ASN A 156 -18.26 -12.74 -16.27
N GLU A 157 -19.23 -12.85 -17.19
CA GLU A 157 -20.46 -13.65 -17.01
C GLU A 157 -20.17 -15.15 -16.81
N ASP A 158 -19.09 -15.66 -17.41
CA ASP A 158 -18.63 -17.05 -17.32
C ASP A 158 -17.79 -17.33 -16.06
N ASN A 159 -17.68 -16.37 -15.14
CA ASN A 159 -16.85 -16.39 -13.93
C ASN A 159 -15.34 -16.32 -14.14
N THR A 160 -14.89 -15.95 -15.34
CA THR A 160 -13.50 -15.58 -15.59
C THR A 160 -13.23 -14.15 -15.13
N VAL A 161 -11.96 -13.75 -15.07
CA VAL A 161 -11.54 -12.40 -14.63
C VAL A 161 -10.54 -11.82 -15.61
N GLU A 162 -10.77 -10.57 -16.00
CA GLU A 162 -9.90 -9.84 -16.93
C GLU A 162 -9.32 -8.59 -16.26
N VAL A 163 -8.10 -8.21 -16.66
CA VAL A 163 -7.50 -6.93 -16.23
C VAL A 163 -8.11 -5.82 -17.06
N VAL A 164 -8.72 -4.87 -16.36
CA VAL A 164 -9.39 -3.70 -16.94
C VAL A 164 -8.68 -2.39 -16.59
N GLY A 165 -7.65 -2.46 -15.75
CA GLY A 165 -6.88 -1.30 -15.35
C GLY A 165 -5.57 -1.66 -14.68
N VAL A 166 -4.56 -0.81 -14.87
CA VAL A 166 -3.30 -0.88 -14.12
C VAL A 166 -3.02 0.49 -13.52
N SER A 167 -2.52 0.51 -12.29
CA SER A 167 -1.98 1.71 -11.65
C SER A 167 -0.52 1.47 -11.28
N ILE A 168 0.32 2.45 -11.58
CA ILE A 168 1.75 2.44 -11.30
C ILE A 168 2.08 3.63 -10.39
N ALA A 169 2.84 3.40 -9.32
CA ALA A 169 3.49 4.48 -8.59
C ALA A 169 5.01 4.44 -8.81
N LEU A 170 5.58 5.60 -9.09
CA LEU A 170 7.03 5.80 -9.14
C LEU A 170 7.46 6.54 -7.87
N ALA A 171 8.20 5.86 -7.00
CA ALA A 171 8.76 6.46 -5.80
C ALA A 171 10.04 7.22 -6.13
N LEU A 172 10.08 8.48 -5.76
CA LEU A 172 11.17 9.40 -6.04
C LEU A 172 11.82 9.81 -4.72
N LYS A 173 13.15 9.77 -4.68
CA LYS A 173 13.91 10.12 -3.47
C LYS A 173 13.82 11.63 -3.19
N SER A 174 13.59 12.00 -1.93
CA SER A 174 13.80 13.39 -1.47
C SER A 174 15.25 13.60 -1.02
N VAL A 175 15.86 12.56 -0.48
CA VAL A 175 17.26 12.50 -0.08
C VAL A 175 17.94 11.30 -0.72
N TYR A 176 18.99 11.55 -1.51
CA TYR A 176 19.83 10.50 -2.07
C TYR A 176 20.92 10.13 -1.07
N HIS A 177 20.78 8.96 -0.44
CA HIS A 177 21.80 8.35 0.41
C HIS A 177 22.67 7.39 -0.40
N PHE A 178 23.98 7.48 -0.23
CA PHE A 178 24.93 6.60 -0.93
C PHE A 178 26.20 6.40 -0.10
N THR A 179 26.91 5.31 -0.36
CA THR A 179 28.16 4.96 0.33
C THR A 179 29.33 4.98 -0.64
N VAL A 180 30.46 5.55 -0.24
CA VAL A 180 31.73 5.47 -1.00
C VAL A 180 32.83 5.01 -0.06
N ASP A 181 33.52 3.92 -0.41
CA ASP A 181 34.61 3.32 0.36
C ASP A 181 34.27 3.23 1.88
N GLY A 182 33.05 2.77 2.20
CA GLY A 182 32.54 2.61 3.56
C GLY A 182 32.02 3.89 4.26
N HIS A 183 32.15 5.06 3.63
CA HIS A 183 31.68 6.33 4.18
C HIS A 183 30.29 6.68 3.67
N GLN A 184 29.38 7.02 4.58
CA GLN A 184 28.01 7.41 4.25
C GLN A 184 27.93 8.88 3.85
N TYR A 185 27.22 9.15 2.76
CA TYR A 185 26.92 10.48 2.26
C TYR A 185 25.43 10.61 1.97
N SER A 186 24.96 11.85 1.96
CA SER A 186 23.60 12.16 1.52
C SER A 186 23.56 13.46 0.72
N LYS A 187 22.55 13.58 -0.13
CA LYS A 187 22.24 14.80 -0.87
C LYS A 187 20.72 15.01 -0.90
N LYS A 188 20.25 16.14 -0.36
CA LYS A 188 18.88 16.59 -0.58
C LYS A 188 18.68 16.88 -2.07
N LEU A 189 17.64 16.29 -2.66
CA LEU A 189 17.30 16.45 -4.06
C LEU A 189 16.34 17.63 -4.22
N ASP A 190 16.45 18.32 -5.35
CA ASP A 190 15.48 19.34 -5.72
C ASP A 190 14.20 18.65 -6.21
N LYS A 191 13.09 18.92 -5.54
CA LYS A 191 11.78 18.30 -5.83
C LYS A 191 11.37 18.46 -7.30
N LYS A 192 11.60 19.63 -7.90
CA LYS A 192 11.22 19.85 -9.32
C LYS A 192 12.04 18.99 -10.25
N LYS A 193 13.34 18.83 -10.00
CA LYS A 193 14.20 17.91 -10.77
C LYS A 193 13.81 16.45 -10.58
N ALA A 194 13.50 16.03 -9.35
CA ALA A 194 13.04 14.67 -9.06
C ALA A 194 11.74 14.36 -9.81
N LEU A 195 10.76 15.26 -9.75
CA LEU A 195 9.50 15.11 -10.49
C LEU A 195 9.72 15.09 -12.00
N GLN A 196 10.61 15.93 -12.53
CA GLN A 196 10.93 15.91 -13.97
C GLN A 196 11.51 14.55 -14.39
N ALA A 197 12.46 13.99 -13.63
CA ALA A 197 13.01 12.66 -13.89
C ALA A 197 11.91 11.58 -13.82
N GLY A 198 11.04 11.63 -12.80
CA GLY A 198 9.93 10.69 -12.68
C GLY A 198 8.94 10.74 -13.86
N LYS A 199 8.71 11.92 -14.46
CA LYS A 199 7.88 12.04 -15.67
C LYS A 199 8.52 11.40 -16.90
N GLU A 200 9.84 11.47 -17.01
CA GLU A 200 10.62 10.81 -18.07
C GLU A 200 10.60 9.29 -17.88
N ASP A 201 10.82 8.83 -16.65
CA ASP A 201 10.74 7.41 -16.27
C ASP A 201 9.36 6.82 -16.52
N ALA A 202 8.29 7.57 -16.24
CA ALA A 202 6.90 7.15 -16.48
C ALA A 202 6.65 6.76 -17.95
N GLN A 203 7.25 7.48 -18.90
CA GLN A 203 7.14 7.14 -20.32
C GLN A 203 7.82 5.81 -20.63
N ALA A 204 9.02 5.58 -20.09
CA ALA A 204 9.74 4.32 -20.29
C ALA A 204 9.01 3.12 -19.67
N ILE A 205 8.41 3.30 -18.48
CA ILE A 205 7.61 2.26 -17.82
C ILE A 205 6.32 1.96 -18.59
N LEU A 206 5.65 2.97 -19.12
CA LEU A 206 4.49 2.77 -20.00
C LEU A 206 4.88 1.94 -21.22
N GLU A 207 5.99 2.24 -21.87
CA GLU A 207 6.49 1.50 -23.02
C GLU A 207 6.81 0.04 -22.68
N GLU A 208 7.40 -0.22 -21.51
CA GLU A 208 7.66 -1.58 -21.03
C GLU A 208 6.35 -2.36 -20.83
N LEU A 209 5.37 -1.78 -20.13
CA LEU A 209 4.06 -2.41 -19.90
C LEU A 209 3.33 -2.72 -21.20
N ARG A 210 3.39 -1.83 -22.19
CA ARG A 210 2.74 -1.99 -23.50
C ARG A 210 3.39 -3.07 -24.38
N LYS A 211 4.53 -3.65 -23.99
CA LYS A 211 5.09 -4.85 -24.65
C LYS A 211 4.28 -6.11 -24.34
N ASN A 212 3.56 -6.13 -23.21
CA ASN A 212 2.66 -7.22 -22.89
C ASN A 212 1.35 -7.09 -23.68
N GLU A 213 0.95 -8.16 -24.37
CA GLU A 213 -0.25 -8.18 -25.21
C GLU A 213 -1.54 -7.93 -24.42
N GLU A 214 -1.64 -8.43 -23.18
CA GLU A 214 -2.80 -8.24 -22.31
C GLU A 214 -3.00 -6.77 -21.90
N LEU A 215 -1.91 -6.00 -21.88
CA LEU A 215 -1.95 -4.60 -21.47
C LEU A 215 -2.03 -3.63 -22.64
N GLN A 216 -2.09 -4.07 -23.91
CA GLN A 216 -2.09 -3.14 -25.05
C GLN A 216 -3.30 -2.20 -25.07
N ASN A 217 -4.46 -2.66 -24.58
CA ASN A 217 -5.72 -1.92 -24.60
C ASN A 217 -6.28 -1.63 -23.20
N VAL A 218 -5.45 -1.75 -22.16
CA VAL A 218 -5.84 -1.48 -20.77
C VAL A 218 -5.46 -0.04 -20.39
N PRO A 219 -6.33 0.77 -19.78
CA PRO A 219 -5.95 2.08 -19.27
C PRO A 219 -4.89 1.95 -18.15
N ILE A 220 -3.86 2.79 -18.19
CA ILE A 220 -2.76 2.79 -17.22
C ILE A 220 -2.68 4.16 -16.56
N MET A 221 -2.90 4.21 -15.25
CA MET A 221 -2.62 5.38 -14.42
C MET A 221 -1.18 5.31 -13.94
N ILE A 222 -0.44 6.41 -13.99
CA ILE A 222 0.90 6.52 -13.42
C ILE A 222 0.95 7.72 -12.48
N ALA A 223 1.36 7.49 -11.24
CA ALA A 223 1.47 8.50 -10.20
C ALA A 223 2.92 8.65 -9.72
N LEU A 224 3.34 9.89 -9.44
CA LEU A 224 4.64 10.19 -8.86
C LEU A 224 4.49 10.39 -7.36
N TYR A 225 5.21 9.60 -6.60
CA TYR A 225 5.28 9.66 -5.15
C TYR A 225 6.65 10.21 -4.73
N GLN A 226 6.67 11.27 -3.95
CA GLN A 226 7.90 11.82 -3.37
C GLN A 226 8.08 11.24 -1.97
N GLU A 227 9.10 10.41 -1.77
CA GLU A 227 9.46 9.83 -0.46
C GLU A 227 9.87 10.93 0.54
N GLU A 228 9.63 10.70 1.82
CA GLU A 228 10.17 11.55 2.89
C GLU A 228 11.56 11.07 3.36
N ASP A 229 12.25 11.87 4.18
CA ASP A 229 13.48 11.44 4.85
C ASP A 229 13.28 10.12 5.62
N GLN A 230 14.30 9.27 5.61
CA GLN A 230 14.24 7.91 6.17
C GLN A 230 13.89 7.88 7.67
N ALA A 231 14.16 8.96 8.40
CA ALA A 231 13.85 9.08 9.82
C ALA A 231 12.49 9.73 10.12
N SER A 232 11.70 10.06 9.09
CA SER A 232 10.43 10.77 9.28
C SER A 232 9.34 9.87 9.85
N PRO A 233 8.60 10.33 10.87
CA PRO A 233 7.46 9.61 11.45
C PRO A 233 6.17 9.70 10.61
N VAL A 234 6.17 10.55 9.58
CA VAL A 234 5.10 10.72 8.59
C VAL A 234 5.63 10.39 7.20
N PRO A 235 4.80 9.82 6.31
CA PRO A 235 5.23 9.48 4.97
C PRO A 235 5.41 10.73 4.10
N GLY A 236 6.01 10.53 2.93
CA GLY A 236 5.95 11.46 1.81
C GLY A 236 4.56 11.54 1.17
N ASN A 237 4.50 12.01 -0.07
CA ASN A 237 3.22 12.38 -0.69
C ASN A 237 3.18 12.08 -2.19
N TYR A 238 1.98 11.82 -2.73
CA TYR A 238 1.78 11.89 -4.18
C TYR A 238 1.75 13.34 -4.67
N GLU A 239 2.44 13.57 -5.78
CA GLU A 239 2.72 14.93 -6.30
C GLU A 239 2.09 15.18 -7.67
N ALA A 240 1.95 14.13 -8.47
CA ALA A 240 1.36 14.22 -9.79
C ALA A 240 0.83 12.87 -10.25
N VAL A 241 -0.19 12.90 -11.11
CA VAL A 241 -0.77 11.73 -11.76
C VAL A 241 -0.97 11.99 -13.24
N THR A 242 -0.89 10.95 -14.05
CA THR A 242 -1.22 10.97 -15.48
C THR A 242 -1.93 9.69 -15.87
N TYR A 243 -2.65 9.75 -16.98
CA TYR A 243 -3.42 8.64 -17.51
C TYR A 243 -3.04 8.39 -18.97
N ALA A 244 -2.72 7.13 -19.27
CA ALA A 244 -2.48 6.66 -20.62
C ALA A 244 -3.72 5.90 -21.10
N GLU A 245 -4.58 6.61 -21.84
CA GLU A 245 -5.75 6.03 -22.49
C GLU A 245 -5.34 4.97 -23.53
N PRO A 246 -6.06 3.84 -23.65
CA PRO A 246 -5.79 2.85 -24.68
C PRO A 246 -6.21 3.38 -26.08
N PRO A 247 -5.51 3.00 -27.17
CA PRO A 247 -4.29 2.18 -27.24
C PRO A 247 -3.01 3.03 -27.12
N GLY A 248 -3.10 4.20 -26.48
CA GLY A 248 -2.02 5.18 -26.36
C GLY A 248 -0.75 4.61 -25.74
N ARG A 249 0.38 4.96 -26.37
CA ARG A 249 1.74 4.60 -25.93
C ARG A 249 2.52 5.78 -25.36
N MET A 250 1.86 6.92 -25.19
CA MET A 250 2.43 8.11 -24.56
C MET A 250 1.67 8.40 -23.28
N VAL A 251 2.40 8.85 -22.25
CA VAL A 251 1.76 9.43 -21.07
C VAL A 251 0.94 10.65 -21.47
N GLY A 252 -0.21 10.84 -20.82
CA GLY A 252 -1.08 11.98 -21.06
C GLY A 252 -0.56 13.25 -20.39
N ASP A 253 -1.47 14.20 -20.22
CA ASP A 253 -1.20 15.37 -19.40
C ASP A 253 -1.05 14.98 -17.93
N TRP A 254 -0.26 15.78 -17.19
CA TRP A 254 -0.03 15.57 -15.76
C TRP A 254 -0.94 16.48 -14.95
N GLU A 255 -1.70 15.87 -14.05
CA GLU A 255 -2.49 16.54 -13.04
C GLU A 255 -1.68 16.61 -11.74
N GLN A 256 -1.72 17.75 -11.06
CA GLN A 256 -1.06 17.91 -9.77
C GLN A 256 -1.88 17.22 -8.67
N VAL A 257 -1.21 16.43 -7.84
CA VAL A 257 -1.78 15.89 -6.60
C VAL A 257 -1.25 16.74 -5.45
N LYS A 258 -2.16 17.24 -4.60
CA LYS A 258 -1.82 18.12 -3.46
C LYS A 258 -2.09 17.40 -2.15
N GLU A 259 -1.34 16.33 -1.95
CA GLU A 259 -1.37 15.54 -0.72
C GLU A 259 -0.24 15.97 0.21
N GLU A 260 -0.53 16.05 1.51
CA GLU A 260 0.46 16.41 2.52
C GLU A 260 0.23 15.67 3.83
N ASN A 261 1.30 15.08 4.36
CA ASN A 261 1.33 14.44 5.68
C ASN A 261 2.09 15.33 6.67
N ILE A 262 1.39 15.80 7.70
CA ILE A 262 1.88 16.81 8.65
C ILE A 262 1.92 16.22 10.06
N LEU A 263 3.06 16.38 10.73
CA LEU A 263 3.25 15.98 12.12
C LEU A 263 2.75 17.06 13.08
N PHE A 264 2.10 16.66 14.18
CA PHE A 264 1.66 17.54 15.26
C PHE A 264 2.21 17.07 16.62
N PRO A 265 2.71 17.99 17.47
CA PRO A 265 3.06 19.37 17.12
C PRO A 265 4.34 19.41 16.26
N SER A 266 4.40 20.34 15.30
CA SER A 266 5.64 20.63 14.55
C SER A 266 5.67 22.09 14.11
N LYS A 267 6.85 22.57 13.70
CA LYS A 267 7.00 23.92 13.13
C LYS A 267 6.23 24.08 11.83
N GLU A 268 6.24 23.04 10.99
CA GLU A 268 5.51 23.04 9.72
C GLU A 268 3.99 23.14 9.96
N ALA A 269 3.46 22.39 10.92
CA ALA A 269 2.07 22.51 11.34
C ALA A 269 1.74 23.93 11.84
N GLU A 270 2.60 24.53 12.67
CA GLU A 270 2.41 25.88 13.19
C GLU A 270 2.42 26.95 12.08
N GLU A 271 3.32 26.79 11.10
CA GLU A 271 3.48 27.75 9.99
C GLU A 271 2.38 27.64 8.92
N LYS A 272 1.93 26.41 8.61
CA LYS A 272 1.03 26.13 7.48
C LYS A 272 -0.41 25.88 7.88
N TYR A 273 -0.63 25.20 9.01
CA TYR A 273 -1.92 24.75 9.50
C TYR A 273 -2.16 25.26 10.93
N PHE A 274 -2.02 26.58 11.11
CA PHE A 274 -2.00 27.21 12.43
C PHE A 274 -3.23 26.89 13.28
N ASP A 275 -4.43 26.92 12.69
CA ASP A 275 -5.67 26.64 13.42
C ASP A 275 -5.73 25.19 13.92
N ASP A 276 -5.34 24.23 13.07
CA ASP A 276 -5.26 22.81 13.44
C ASP A 276 -4.16 22.57 14.50
N TYR A 277 -3.04 23.28 14.40
CA TYR A 277 -1.99 23.27 15.43
C TYR A 277 -2.52 23.77 16.78
N GLN A 278 -3.27 24.89 16.82
CA GLN A 278 -3.86 25.40 18.06
C GLN A 278 -4.95 24.48 18.60
N MET A 279 -5.71 23.81 17.73
CA MET A 279 -6.69 22.79 18.12
C MET A 279 -6.00 21.61 18.81
N MET A 280 -4.96 21.04 18.18
CA MET A 280 -4.17 19.93 18.74
C MET A 280 -3.48 20.31 20.05
N LYS A 281 -2.98 21.55 20.15
CA LYS A 281 -2.41 22.08 21.39
C LYS A 281 -3.44 22.13 22.53
N ARG A 282 -4.63 22.66 22.27
CA ARG A 282 -5.73 22.70 23.26
C ARG A 282 -6.16 21.31 23.69
N PHE A 283 -6.24 20.36 22.75
CA PHE A 283 -6.51 18.96 23.07
C PHE A 283 -5.46 18.38 24.04
N GLY A 284 -4.18 18.58 23.74
CA GLY A 284 -3.11 18.11 24.61
C GLY A 284 -3.10 18.78 26.00
N GLU A 285 -3.36 20.08 26.07
CA GLU A 285 -3.48 20.84 27.33
C GLU A 285 -4.66 20.34 28.18
N GLY A 286 -5.80 20.04 27.55
CA GLY A 286 -6.98 19.48 28.22
C GLY A 286 -6.72 18.10 28.84
N ILE A 287 -5.87 17.27 28.24
CA ILE A 287 -5.46 15.99 28.85
C ILE A 287 -4.52 16.25 30.04
N ALA A 288 -3.53 17.13 29.86
CA ALA A 288 -2.51 17.41 30.87
C ALA A 288 -3.10 17.99 32.18
N GLU A 289 -4.25 18.65 32.13
CA GLU A 289 -4.92 19.23 33.29
C GLU A 289 -5.34 18.17 34.33
N PHE A 290 -5.78 16.98 33.88
CA PHE A 290 -6.34 15.95 34.75
C PHE A 290 -5.46 14.70 34.89
N PHE A 291 -4.46 14.53 34.04
CA PHE A 291 -3.57 13.35 34.03
C PHE A 291 -2.10 13.76 34.16
N PRO A 292 -1.55 13.90 35.38
CA PRO A 292 -0.19 14.41 35.61
C PRO A 292 0.94 13.54 35.04
N ASN A 293 0.68 12.26 34.76
CA ASN A 293 1.61 11.32 34.13
C ASN A 293 1.57 11.36 32.59
N TYR A 294 0.75 12.23 32.01
CA TYR A 294 0.69 12.46 30.58
C TYR A 294 1.98 13.10 30.07
N VAL A 295 2.58 12.49 29.05
CA VAL A 295 3.87 12.93 28.48
C VAL A 295 3.73 13.64 27.13
N GLY A 296 2.52 13.73 26.59
CA GLY A 296 2.23 14.35 25.30
C GLY A 296 1.53 13.41 24.32
N TYR A 297 1.46 13.84 23.07
CA TYR A 297 0.86 13.10 21.97
C TYR A 297 1.73 13.20 20.72
N VAL A 298 1.50 12.29 19.77
CA VAL A 298 2.00 12.39 18.40
C VAL A 298 0.81 12.39 17.46
N GLY A 299 0.56 13.52 16.81
CA GLY A 299 -0.51 13.66 15.81
C GLY A 299 0.03 13.57 14.40
N LYS A 300 -0.71 12.94 13.49
CA LYS A 300 -0.40 12.84 12.06
C LYS A 300 -1.65 13.26 11.29
N GLY A 301 -1.58 14.40 10.63
CA GLY A 301 -2.66 14.93 9.79
C GLY A 301 -2.37 14.69 8.31
N PHE A 302 -3.32 14.11 7.59
CA PHE A 302 -3.27 13.94 6.14
C PHE A 302 -4.20 14.95 5.47
N TYR A 303 -3.65 15.75 4.56
CA TYR A 303 -4.33 16.85 3.89
C TYR A 303 -4.43 16.56 2.39
N ILE A 304 -5.58 16.91 1.80
CA ILE A 304 -5.76 16.97 0.34
C ILE A 304 -6.27 18.36 -0.01
N ASP A 305 -5.61 19.04 -0.95
CA ASP A 305 -5.91 20.42 -1.32
C ASP A 305 -6.01 21.33 -0.09
N GLU A 306 -5.03 21.22 0.81
CA GLU A 306 -4.94 21.99 2.07
C GLU A 306 -6.09 21.74 3.07
N ASN A 307 -6.96 20.76 2.83
CA ASN A 307 -8.03 20.39 3.74
C ASN A 307 -7.67 19.11 4.48
N LEU A 308 -7.73 19.14 5.82
CA LEU A 308 -7.55 17.95 6.66
C LEU A 308 -8.57 16.88 6.29
N LYS A 309 -8.08 15.67 5.97
CA LYS A 309 -8.90 14.50 5.61
C LYS A 309 -8.87 13.43 6.68
N GLN A 310 -7.73 13.24 7.31
CA GLN A 310 -7.54 12.27 8.39
C GLN A 310 -6.60 12.83 9.45
N LEU A 311 -6.94 12.61 10.71
CA LEU A 311 -6.14 12.96 11.87
C LEU A 311 -5.98 11.73 12.77
N ASN A 312 -4.75 11.22 12.82
CA ASN A 312 -4.38 10.11 13.70
C ASN A 312 -3.59 10.66 14.89
N ILE A 313 -3.96 10.30 16.11
CA ILE A 313 -3.33 10.78 17.34
C ILE A 313 -2.91 9.59 18.18
N GLU A 314 -1.65 9.52 18.55
CA GLU A 314 -1.13 8.54 19.51
C GLU A 314 -0.90 9.24 20.85
N ILE A 315 -1.42 8.67 21.93
CA ILE A 315 -1.25 9.16 23.30
C ILE A 315 -0.59 8.07 24.14
N PRO A 316 0.75 8.13 24.30
CA PRO A 316 1.45 7.27 25.24
C PRO A 316 1.21 7.74 26.68
N ILE A 317 0.71 6.85 27.53
CA ILE A 317 0.46 7.10 28.94
C ILE A 317 0.58 5.81 29.76
N GLU A 318 1.20 5.88 30.94
CA GLU A 318 1.32 4.73 31.83
C GLU A 318 0.05 4.56 32.68
N PHE A 319 -0.56 3.38 32.64
CA PHE A 319 -1.64 3.00 33.55
C PHE A 319 -1.19 1.90 34.52
N TYR A 320 -1.63 2.00 35.78
CA TYR A 320 -1.39 0.99 36.81
C TYR A 320 -2.59 0.08 37.06
N GLY A 321 -3.72 0.32 36.39
CA GLY A 321 -4.89 -0.55 36.45
C GLY A 321 -5.96 -0.23 35.41
N LYS A 322 -6.83 -1.22 35.14
CA LYS A 322 -7.84 -1.09 34.07
C LYS A 322 -8.85 0.04 34.29
N GLY A 323 -9.17 0.35 35.54
CA GLY A 323 -10.06 1.46 35.88
C GLY A 323 -9.49 2.82 35.44
N GLU A 324 -8.17 3.00 35.49
CA GLU A 324 -7.51 4.24 35.04
C GLU A 324 -7.61 4.38 33.52
N SER A 325 -7.32 3.31 32.78
CA SER A 325 -7.50 3.25 31.32
C SER A 325 -8.94 3.60 30.93
N VAL A 326 -9.95 2.99 31.55
CA VAL A 326 -11.37 3.28 31.26
C VAL A 326 -11.72 4.74 31.55
N GLY A 327 -11.31 5.26 32.72
CA GLY A 327 -11.58 6.65 33.10
C GLY A 327 -10.89 7.65 32.17
N PHE A 328 -9.65 7.36 31.76
CA PHE A 328 -8.92 8.16 30.79
C PHE A 328 -9.62 8.18 29.43
N THR A 329 -9.99 7.01 28.90
CA THR A 329 -10.71 6.92 27.62
C THR A 329 -12.03 7.68 27.65
N GLN A 330 -12.78 7.61 28.75
CA GLN A 330 -14.02 8.39 28.92
C GLN A 330 -13.78 9.90 28.92
N TYR A 331 -12.71 10.36 29.55
CA TYR A 331 -12.34 11.77 29.56
C TYR A 331 -11.92 12.25 28.16
N VAL A 332 -11.03 11.51 27.50
CA VAL A 332 -10.58 11.81 26.13
C VAL A 332 -11.76 11.83 25.16
N TYR A 333 -12.71 10.91 25.30
CA TYR A 333 -13.94 10.91 24.51
C TYR A 333 -14.71 12.24 24.63
N GLY A 334 -14.87 12.77 25.84
CA GLY A 334 -15.51 14.07 26.05
C GLY A 334 -14.74 15.19 25.38
N LEU A 335 -13.42 15.21 25.56
CA LEU A 335 -12.54 16.23 24.99
C LEU A 335 -12.52 16.20 23.45
N VAL A 336 -12.65 15.02 22.85
CA VAL A 336 -12.78 14.86 21.39
C VAL A 336 -14.00 15.60 20.87
N LYS A 337 -15.15 15.45 21.53
CA LYS A 337 -16.40 16.10 21.12
C LYS A 337 -16.35 17.62 21.24
N GLU A 338 -15.58 18.12 22.20
CA GLU A 338 -15.40 19.56 22.42
C GLU A 338 -14.38 20.19 21.47
N THR A 339 -13.36 19.41 21.05
CA THR A 339 -12.19 19.96 20.35
C THR A 339 -12.23 19.75 18.84
N PHE A 340 -12.66 18.58 18.37
CA PHE A 340 -12.50 18.16 16.97
C PHE A 340 -13.81 18.25 16.18
N GLY A 341 -13.79 19.01 15.08
CA GLY A 341 -14.91 19.08 14.11
C GLY A 341 -15.13 17.77 13.36
N THR A 342 -16.28 17.56 12.74
CA THR A 342 -16.70 16.27 12.14
C THR A 342 -16.31 16.11 10.66
N GLN A 343 -15.52 17.01 10.08
CA GLN A 343 -15.27 17.06 8.63
C GLN A 343 -14.22 16.07 8.11
N TYR A 344 -13.53 15.36 9.01
CA TYR A 344 -12.41 14.48 8.71
C TYR A 344 -12.46 13.22 9.59
N ASP A 345 -11.78 12.18 9.13
CA ASP A 345 -11.60 10.94 9.90
C ASP A 345 -10.68 11.21 11.09
N LEU A 346 -11.12 10.79 12.27
CA LEU A 346 -10.35 10.92 13.50
C LEU A 346 -10.08 9.53 14.07
N GLN A 347 -8.83 9.25 14.41
CA GLN A 347 -8.43 8.09 15.18
C GLN A 347 -7.50 8.52 16.32
N ILE A 348 -7.80 8.08 17.53
CA ILE A 348 -6.98 8.30 18.71
C ILE A 348 -6.65 6.95 19.32
N GLU A 349 -5.36 6.62 19.32
CA GLU A 349 -4.83 5.42 19.94
C GLU A 349 -4.18 5.79 21.27
N VAL A 350 -4.66 5.16 22.35
CA VAL A 350 -4.07 5.31 23.69
C VAL A 350 -3.19 4.09 23.95
N THR A 351 -1.91 4.31 24.21
CA THR A 351 -0.92 3.26 24.39
C THR A 351 -0.29 3.31 25.78
N SER A 352 -0.06 2.14 26.39
CA SER A 352 0.65 1.96 27.67
C SER A 352 1.63 0.80 27.54
N GLU A 353 2.88 0.96 27.97
CA GLU A 353 3.94 -0.06 27.85
C GLU A 353 4.05 -0.69 26.44
N ASN A 354 3.86 0.11 25.37
CA ASN A 354 3.81 -0.31 23.97
C ASN A 354 2.65 -1.27 23.61
N ARG A 355 1.54 -1.22 24.35
CA ARG A 355 0.29 -1.91 24.03
C ARG A 355 -0.85 -0.92 23.88
N THR A 356 -1.72 -1.16 22.92
CA THR A 356 -2.96 -0.40 22.78
C THR A 356 -3.89 -0.71 23.96
N GLU A 357 -4.32 0.32 24.67
CA GLU A 357 -5.25 0.24 25.80
C GLU A 357 -6.68 0.60 25.38
N SER A 358 -6.79 1.56 24.46
CA SER A 358 -8.06 1.92 23.85
C SER A 358 -7.87 2.60 22.50
N LEU A 359 -8.91 2.50 21.67
CA LEU A 359 -9.04 3.16 20.39
C LEU A 359 -10.32 3.99 20.38
N ILE A 360 -10.22 5.27 20.09
CA ILE A 360 -11.36 6.15 19.84
C ILE A 360 -11.31 6.52 18.36
N TYR A 361 -12.40 6.32 17.62
CA TYR A 361 -12.41 6.62 16.19
C TYR A 361 -13.76 7.17 15.73
N ARG A 362 -13.74 8.04 14.72
CA ARG A 362 -14.94 8.67 14.15
C ARG A 362 -14.70 8.93 12.67
N LYS A 363 -15.62 8.50 11.82
CA LYS A 363 -15.53 8.83 10.38
C LYS A 363 -15.99 10.26 10.12
N ALA A 364 -15.53 10.84 9.02
CA ALA A 364 -16.01 12.12 8.53
C ALA A 364 -17.55 12.08 8.37
N GLY A 365 -18.22 13.10 8.89
CA GLY A 365 -19.67 13.26 8.88
C GLY A 365 -20.43 12.58 10.03
N GLU A 366 -19.77 11.75 10.86
CA GLU A 366 -20.39 11.18 12.06
C GLU A 366 -20.32 12.18 13.23
N ASP A 367 -21.42 12.30 13.99
CA ASP A 367 -21.47 13.20 15.14
C ASP A 367 -20.76 12.63 16.38
N GLU A 368 -20.87 11.31 16.57
CA GLU A 368 -20.44 10.61 17.79
C GLU A 368 -19.23 9.70 17.50
N PRO A 369 -18.14 9.79 18.28
CA PRO A 369 -17.04 8.84 18.17
C PRO A 369 -17.44 7.45 18.69
N ASN A 370 -16.82 6.42 18.13
CA ASN A 370 -16.85 5.06 18.63
C ASN A 370 -15.64 4.80 19.53
N VAL A 371 -15.80 3.89 20.49
CA VAL A 371 -14.75 3.55 21.46
C VAL A 371 -14.59 2.04 21.54
N TYR A 372 -13.34 1.60 21.51
CA TYR A 372 -12.94 0.23 21.81
C TYR A 372 -11.90 0.25 22.94
N ILE A 373 -12.07 -0.62 23.93
CA ILE A 373 -11.13 -0.79 25.05
C ILE A 373 -10.60 -2.21 24.97
N THR A 374 -9.27 -2.37 24.97
CA THR A 374 -8.64 -3.70 24.93
C THR A 374 -8.87 -4.44 26.25
N ASN A 375 -8.95 -5.77 26.22
CA ASN A 375 -9.17 -6.58 27.42
C ASN A 375 -7.87 -6.99 28.10
#